data_AF-A0A1X1J6H4-F1
#
_entry.id   AF-A0A1X1J6H4-F1
#
_cell.length_a   1.000
_cell.length_b   1.000
_cell.length_c   1.000
_cell.angle_alpha   90.00
_cell.angle_beta   90.00
_cell.angle_gamma   90.00
#
_symmetry.space_group_name_H-M   'P 1'
#
loop_
_entity.id
_entity.type
_entity.pdbx_description
1 polymer ?
#
loop_
_entity_poly.entity_id
_entity_poly.type
_entity_poly.pdbx_seq_one_letter_code
_entity_poly.pdbx_strand_id
1 'polypeptide(L)' 'MINTIYEEKSKIVSEIILDQTDKFIVKDIIEKVKSKIEDQIEKLFGTLADMENYIINKLNSMCEYGLVGKTDLYYFAV' A
#
# COMPACT_ATOMS: atom_id res chain seq x y z
N MET A 1 3.62 15.71 -15.54
CA MET A 1 2.99 15.89 -14.21
C MET A 1 2.23 14.65 -13.75
N ILE A 2 1.38 14.02 -14.57
CA ILE A 2 0.65 12.80 -14.17
C ILE A 2 1.61 11.68 -13.72
N ASN A 3 2.69 11.42 -14.47
CA ASN A 3 3.65 10.34 -14.14
C ASN A 3 4.24 10.45 -12.73
N THR A 4 4.54 11.67 -12.27
CA THR A 4 5.17 11.91 -10.96
C THR A 4 4.28 11.54 -9.79
N ILE A 5 2.97 11.80 -9.88
CA ILE A 5 2.00 11.42 -8.83
C ILE A 5 1.85 9.91 -8.75
N TYR A 6 1.84 9.22 -9.91
CA TYR A 6 1.76 7.75 -9.95
C TYR A 6 3.02 7.10 -9.37
N GLU A 7 4.19 7.61 -9.70
CA GLU A 7 5.46 7.16 -9.14
C GLU A 7 5.50 7.38 -7.62
N GLU A 8 5.03 8.55 -7.15
CA GLU A 8 5.01 8.92 -5.74
C GLU A 8 4.11 8.01 -4.91
N LYS A 9 2.84 7.80 -5.31
CA LYS A 9 1.93 6.91 -4.57
C LYS A 9 2.41 5.46 -4.58
N SER A 10 2.98 5.00 -5.71
CA SER A 10 3.52 3.64 -5.82
C SER A 10 4.70 3.45 -4.89
N LYS A 11 5.64 4.41 -4.85
CA LYS A 11 6.79 4.39 -3.97
C LYS A 11 6.37 4.33 -2.50
N ILE A 12 5.52 5.26 -2.06
CA ILE A 12 5.08 5.36 -0.66
C ILE A 12 4.44 4.05 -0.18
N VAL A 13 3.51 3.51 -0.95
CA VAL A 13 2.80 2.27 -0.58
C VAL A 13 3.75 1.07 -0.62
N SER A 14 4.65 0.99 -1.61
CA SER A 14 5.59 -0.14 -1.71
C SER A 14 6.58 -0.15 -0.54
N GLU A 15 7.13 1.02 -0.17
CA GLU A 15 8.02 1.14 0.99
C GLU A 15 7.33 0.68 2.27
N ILE A 16 6.12 1.18 2.55
CA ILE A 16 5.38 0.79 3.75
C ILE A 16 5.12 -0.72 3.80
N ILE A 17 4.79 -1.35 2.67
CA ILE A 17 4.57 -2.79 2.60
C ILE A 17 5.87 -3.56 2.86
N LEU A 18 6.97 -3.18 2.21
CA LEU A 18 8.26 -3.87 2.32
C LEU A 18 8.94 -3.65 3.68
N ASP A 19 8.65 -2.55 4.37
CA ASP A 19 9.13 -2.27 5.72
C ASP A 19 8.41 -3.11 6.80
N GLN A 20 7.42 -3.94 6.43
CA GLN A 20 6.78 -4.85 7.38
C GLN A 20 7.69 -6.06 7.66
N THR A 21 8.18 -6.15 8.90
CA THR A 21 9.03 -7.26 9.37
C THR A 21 8.24 -8.44 9.93
N ASP A 22 7.02 -8.19 10.41
CA ASP A 22 6.13 -9.19 11.00
C ASP A 22 4.89 -9.43 10.12
N LYS A 23 4.04 -10.37 10.53
CA LYS A 23 2.75 -10.61 9.88
C LYS A 23 1.86 -9.36 10.00
N PHE A 24 1.16 -9.01 8.93
CA PHE A 24 0.28 -7.84 8.89
C PHE A 24 -0.99 -8.12 8.10
N ILE A 25 -2.03 -7.33 8.36
CA ILE A 25 -3.28 -7.32 7.59
C ILE A 25 -3.38 -6.04 6.75
N VAL A 26 -4.28 -6.04 5.76
CA VAL A 26 -4.50 -4.87 4.88
C VAL A 26 -4.75 -3.59 5.69
N LYS A 27 -5.52 -3.70 6.78
CA LYS A 27 -5.85 -2.57 7.65
C LYS A 27 -4.60 -1.90 8.23
N ASP A 28 -3.57 -2.66 8.60
CA ASP A 28 -2.32 -2.10 9.14
C ASP A 28 -1.63 -1.21 8.11
N ILE A 29 -1.63 -1.64 6.84
CA ILE A 29 -1.06 -0.86 5.73
C ILE A 29 -1.89 0.39 5.45
N ILE A 30 -3.22 0.27 5.44
CA ILE A 30 -4.13 1.42 5.25
C ILE A 30 -3.87 2.47 6.32
N GLU A 31 -3.79 2.08 7.59
CA GLU A 31 -3.55 3.01 8.71
C GLU A 31 -2.17 3.66 8.63
N LYS A 32 -1.11 2.91 8.26
CA LYS A 32 0.25 3.44 8.08
C LYS A 32 0.35 4.39 6.88
N VAL A 33 -0.29 4.07 5.76
CA VAL A 33 -0.32 4.97 4.61
C VAL A 33 -1.09 6.23 4.99
N LYS A 34 -2.30 6.09 5.54
CA LYS A 34 -3.12 7.22 5.96
C LYS A 34 -2.37 8.17 6.88
N SER A 35 -1.67 7.66 7.91
CA SER A 35 -0.91 8.51 8.83
C SER A 35 0.30 9.18 8.19
N LYS A 36 0.95 8.55 7.20
CA LYS A 36 2.11 9.13 6.49
C LYS A 36 1.72 10.27 5.54
N ILE A 37 0.50 10.25 5.01
CA ILE A 37 0.09 11.15 3.91
C ILE A 37 -1.30 11.77 4.09
N GLU A 38 -1.79 11.91 5.32
CA GLU A 38 -3.16 12.37 5.62
C GLU A 38 -3.55 13.61 4.82
N ASP A 39 -2.70 14.65 4.83
CA ASP A 39 -2.91 15.92 4.13
C ASP A 39 -2.76 15.83 2.59
N GLN A 40 -2.34 14.68 2.07
CA GLN A 40 -2.06 14.45 0.65
C GLN A 40 -2.99 13.41 0.02
N ILE A 41 -3.93 12.82 0.77
CA ILE A 41 -4.83 11.77 0.28
C ILE A 41 -5.62 12.25 -0.95
N GLU A 42 -6.24 13.43 -0.89
CA GLU A 42 -7.01 13.98 -2.00
C GLU A 42 -6.13 14.20 -3.24
N LYS A 43 -4.91 14.69 -3.06
CA LYS A 43 -3.96 14.94 -4.16
C LYS A 43 -3.45 13.65 -4.80
N LEU A 44 -3.10 12.64 -4.00
CA LEU A 44 -2.43 11.42 -4.47
C LEU A 44 -3.41 10.34 -4.92
N PHE A 45 -4.59 10.28 -4.29
CA PHE A 45 -5.56 9.21 -4.47
C PHE A 45 -6.95 9.71 -4.86
N GLY A 46 -7.27 10.99 -4.66
CA GLY A 46 -8.62 11.54 -4.89
C GLY A 46 -9.51 11.35 -3.67
N THR A 47 -9.72 10.10 -3.24
CA THR A 47 -10.52 9.78 -2.04
C THR A 47 -9.83 8.75 -1.14
N LEU A 48 -10.30 8.64 0.10
CA LEU A 48 -9.86 7.58 1.01
C LEU A 48 -10.18 6.19 0.46
N ALA A 49 -11.35 6.01 -0.16
CA ALA A 49 -11.75 4.75 -0.76
C ALA A 49 -10.83 4.35 -1.94
N ASP A 50 -10.41 5.31 -2.76
CA ASP A 50 -9.47 5.07 -3.85
C ASP A 50 -8.08 4.68 -3.33
N MET A 51 -7.65 5.26 -2.20
CA MET A 51 -6.42 4.87 -1.52
C MET A 51 -6.49 3.42 -1.02
N GLU A 52 -7.57 3.04 -0.34
CA GLU A 52 -7.78 1.68 0.16
C GLU A 52 -7.78 0.65 -0.97
N ASN A 53 -8.54 0.93 -2.04
CA ASN A 53 -8.57 0.07 -3.23
C ASN A 53 -7.20 -0.04 -3.90
N TYR A 54 -6.46 1.07 -3.99
CA TYR A 54 -5.11 1.05 -4.54
C TYR A 54 -4.16 0.18 -3.71
N ILE A 55 -4.21 0.28 -2.38
CA ILE A 55 -3.38 -0.51 -1.46
C ILE A 55 -3.68 -2.00 -1.62
N ILE A 56 -4.97 -2.39 -1.67
CA ILE A 56 -5.38 -3.79 -1.86
C ILE A 56 -4.84 -4.34 -3.18
N ASN A 57 -5.01 -3.60 -4.28
CA ASN A 57 -4.52 -4.01 -5.59
C ASN A 57 -2.99 -4.13 -5.62
N LYS A 58 -2.29 -3.17 -5.00
CA LYS A 58 -0.83 -3.18 -4.91
C LYS A 58 -0.33 -4.38 -4.11
N LEU A 59 -0.94 -4.70 -2.97
CA LEU A 59 -0.62 -5.90 -2.18
C LEU A 59 -0.81 -7.18 -3.01
N ASN A 60 -1.94 -7.31 -3.70
CA ASN A 60 -2.21 -8.46 -4.55
C ASN A 60 -1.17 -8.62 -5.66
N SER A 61 -0.82 -7.53 -6.37
CA SER A 61 0.26 -7.58 -7.37
C SER A 61 1.60 -7.94 -6.75
N MET A 62 1.95 -7.39 -5.58
CA MET A 62 3.20 -7.74 -4.90
C MET A 62 3.23 -9.22 -4.48
N CYS A 63 2.09 -9.81 -4.12
CA CYS A 63 1.98 -11.25 -3.90
C CYS A 63 2.16 -12.06 -5.19
N GLU A 64 1.55 -11.63 -6.30
CA GLU A 64 1.69 -12.28 -7.61
C GLU A 64 3.14 -12.27 -8.11
N TYR A 65 3.88 -11.20 -7.83
CA TYR A 65 5.31 -11.09 -8.14
C TYR A 65 6.24 -11.73 -7.10
N GLY A 66 5.69 -12.35 -6.05
CA GLY A 66 6.49 -13.02 -5.00
C GLY A 66 7.29 -12.09 -4.10
N LEU A 67 6.93 -10.80 -4.04
CA LEU A 67 7.57 -9.81 -3.17
C LEU A 67 7.05 -9.89 -1.73
N VAL A 68 5.83 -10.40 -1.54
CA VAL A 68 5.14 -10.53 -0.26
C VAL A 68 4.36 -11.84 -0.25
N GLY A 69 4.46 -12.62 0.82
CA GLY A 69 3.67 -13.83 1.02
C GLY A 69 2.27 -13.48 1.54
N LYS A 70 1.27 -14.29 1.21
CA LYS A 70 -0.07 -14.20 1.80
C LYS A 70 -0.60 -15.55 2.24
N THR A 71 -1.39 -15.52 3.29
CA THR A 71 -2.31 -16.58 3.69
C THR A 71 -3.73 -16.06 3.55
N ASP A 72 -4.73 -16.87 3.91
CA ASP A 72 -6.12 -16.41 3.97
C ASP A 72 -6.36 -15.35 5.05
N LEU A 73 -5.42 -15.16 6.00
CA LEU A 73 -5.58 -14.27 7.15
C LEU A 73 -4.62 -13.07 7.16
N TYR A 74 -3.37 -13.26 6.75
CA TYR A 74 -2.32 -12.24 6.87
C TYR A 74 -1.31 -12.31 5.71
N TYR A 75 -0.61 -11.20 5.54
CA TYR A 75 0.56 -11.03 4.68
C TYR A 75 1.85 -11.11 5.51
N PHE A 76 2.97 -11.43 4.87
CA PHE A 76 4.28 -11.54 5.51
C PHE A 76 5.42 -11.33 4.51
N ALA A 77 6.57 -10.85 4.99
CA ALA A 77 7.78 -10.75 4.17
C ALA A 77 8.26 -12.14 3.71
N VAL A 78 8.74 -12.23 2.46
CA VAL A 78 9.31 -13.45 1.86
C VAL A 78 10.81 -13.52 2.11
#